data_AF-A0A444RI92-F1
#
_entry.id   AF-A0A444RI92-F1
#
_cell.length_a   1.000
_cell.length_b   1.000
_cell.length_c   1.000
_cell.angle_alpha   90.00
_cell.angle_beta   90.00
_cell.angle_gamma   90.00
#
_symmetry.space_group_name_H-M   'P 1'
#
loop_
_entity.id
_entity.type
_entity.pdbx_description
1 polymer ?
#
loop_
_entity_poly.entity_id
_entity_poly.type
_entity_poly.pdbx_seq_one_letter_code
_entity_poly.pdbx_strand_id
1 'polypeptide(L)' 'MRTVEVRAEDVTPGDVVITSKGKRCAVKSFWMEGDKVTLFGTDGSETDYDYDELLVVERAA' A
#
# COMPACT_ATOMS: atom_id res chain seq x y z
N MET A 1 -5.55 14.92 -5.50
CA MET A 1 -5.34 13.57 -4.95
C MET A 1 -6.67 13.06 -4.44
N ARG A 2 -7.03 11.83 -4.75
CA ARG A 2 -8.27 11.18 -4.29
C ARG A 2 -7.91 10.01 -3.38
N THR A 3 -8.61 9.89 -2.28
CA THR A 3 -8.54 8.72 -1.40
C THR A 3 -9.48 7.63 -1.93
N VAL A 4 -8.96 6.43 -2.11
CA VAL A 4 -9.70 5.25 -2.58
C VAL A 4 -9.33 4.04 -1.75
N GLU A 5 -10.29 3.13 -1.55
CA GLU A 5 -10.01 1.80 -1.02
C GLU A 5 -9.66 0.87 -2.19
N VAL A 6 -8.53 0.19 -2.08
CA VAL A 6 -8.02 -0.78 -3.07
C VAL A 6 -7.58 -2.04 -2.33
N ARG A 7 -7.48 -3.16 -3.03
CA ARG A 7 -6.86 -4.36 -2.44
C ARG A 7 -5.35 -4.18 -2.39
N ALA A 8 -4.70 -4.90 -1.48
CA ALA A 8 -3.24 -4.91 -1.39
C ALA A 8 -2.59 -5.32 -2.74
N GLU A 9 -3.19 -6.27 -3.45
CA GLU A 9 -2.75 -6.68 -4.81
C GLU A 9 -2.80 -5.56 -5.86
N ASP A 10 -3.69 -4.58 -5.69
CA ASP A 10 -3.95 -3.51 -6.66
C ASP A 10 -3.11 -2.24 -6.39
N VAL A 11 -2.23 -2.28 -5.38
CA VAL A 11 -1.36 -1.17 -5.03
C VAL A 11 -0.26 -1.00 -6.06
N THR A 12 0.02 0.25 -6.41
CA THR A 12 1.03 0.63 -7.40
C THR A 12 2.10 1.52 -6.79
N PRO A 13 3.36 1.46 -7.27
CA PRO A 13 4.38 2.42 -6.88
C PRO A 13 3.92 3.86 -7.12
N GLY A 14 4.07 4.71 -6.11
CA GLY A 14 3.55 6.08 -6.09
C GLY A 14 2.25 6.25 -5.30
N ASP A 15 1.51 5.18 -5.04
CA ASP A 15 0.37 5.21 -4.12
C ASP A 15 0.83 5.58 -2.70
N VAL A 16 0.05 6.38 -2.00
CA VAL A 16 0.30 6.68 -0.58
C VAL A 16 -0.67 5.87 0.27
N VAL A 17 -0.18 4.79 0.88
CA VAL A 17 -0.96 3.94 1.80
C VAL A 17 -1.12 4.67 3.13
N ILE A 18 -2.35 4.71 3.63
CA ILE A 18 -2.70 5.24 4.95
C ILE A 18 -2.99 4.06 5.86
N THR A 19 -2.11 3.80 6.83
CA THR A 19 -2.33 2.73 7.81
C THR A 19 -3.47 3.09 8.76
N SER A 20 -4.02 2.09 9.46
CA SER A 20 -5.07 2.28 10.49
C SER A 20 -4.68 3.25 11.61
N LYS A 21 -3.38 3.48 11.83
CA LYS A 21 -2.84 4.47 12.78
C LYS A 21 -2.69 5.88 12.18
N GLY A 22 -3.14 6.08 10.94
CA GLY A 22 -3.02 7.34 10.21
C GLY A 22 -1.62 7.63 9.65
N LYS A 23 -0.69 6.65 9.70
CA LYS A 23 0.64 6.83 9.09
C LYS A 23 0.50 6.76 7.57
N ARG A 24 1.06 7.74 6.87
CA ARG A 24 1.12 7.79 5.42
C ARG A 24 2.46 7.26 4.94
N CYS A 25 2.46 6.38 3.95
CA CYS A 25 3.66 5.84 3.35
C CYS A 25 3.51 5.76 1.83
N ALA A 26 4.42 6.42 1.09
CA ALA A 26 4.46 6.31 -0.35
C ALA A 26 5.12 4.98 -0.75
N VAL A 27 4.44 4.20 -1.58
CA VAL A 27 4.90 2.89 -2.04
C VAL A 27 5.98 3.09 -3.08
N LYS A 28 7.15 2.49 -2.85
CA LYS A 28 8.28 2.47 -3.76
C LYS A 28 8.25 1.22 -4.65
N SER A 29 8.00 0.07 -4.04
CA SER A 29 7.93 -1.23 -4.70
C SER A 29 7.11 -2.20 -3.86
N PHE A 30 6.73 -3.33 -4.45
CA PHE A 30 6.00 -4.38 -3.75
C PHE A 30 6.56 -5.75 -4.14
N TRP A 31 6.36 -6.73 -3.26
CA TRP A 31 6.65 -8.14 -3.50
C TRP A 31 5.42 -8.97 -3.16
N MET A 32 5.15 -10.03 -3.92
CA MET A 32 4.01 -10.91 -3.70
C MET A 32 4.53 -12.32 -3.48
N GLU A 33 4.15 -12.94 -2.36
CA GLU A 33 4.49 -14.31 -2.02
C GLU A 33 3.27 -15.01 -1.41
N GLY A 34 2.77 -16.04 -2.10
CA GLY A 34 1.59 -16.78 -1.64
C GLY A 34 0.35 -15.88 -1.55
N ASP A 35 -0.22 -15.79 -0.35
CA ASP A 35 -1.38 -14.96 0.00
C ASP A 35 -0.99 -13.61 0.62
N LYS A 36 0.26 -13.19 0.47
CA LYS A 36 0.78 -11.95 1.06
C LYS A 36 1.33 -10.98 0.04
N VAL A 37 1.15 -9.69 0.35
CA VAL A 37 1.75 -8.57 -0.36
C VAL A 37 2.60 -7.78 0.63
N THR A 38 3.91 -7.71 0.34
CA THR A 38 4.85 -6.87 1.10
C THR A 38 5.04 -5.56 0.36
N LEU A 39 4.69 -4.44 1.00
CA LEU A 39 4.89 -3.09 0.48
C LEU A 39 6.16 -2.47 1.06
N PHE A 40 7.00 -1.92 0.18
CA PHE A 40 8.21 -1.21 0.54
C PHE A 40 8.00 0.29 0.35
N GLY A 41 8.10 1.04 1.43
CA GLY A 41 7.95 2.49 1.46
C GLY A 41 9.17 3.24 0.95
N THR A 42 8.96 4.46 0.47
CA THR A 42 10.08 5.39 0.19
C THR A 42 10.80 5.84 1.45
N ASP A 43 10.16 5.70 2.62
CA ASP A 43 10.74 5.95 3.95
C ASP A 43 11.59 4.78 4.46
N GLY A 44 11.72 3.70 3.67
CA GLY A 44 12.41 2.48 4.06
C GLY A 44 11.59 1.55 4.96
N SER A 45 10.30 1.85 5.18
CA SER A 45 9.40 0.92 5.85
C SER A 45 9.08 -0.28 4.98
N GLU A 46 8.84 -1.41 5.64
CA GLU A 46 8.37 -2.65 5.05
C GLU A 46 7.11 -3.06 5.81
N THR A 47 6.05 -3.41 5.09
CA THR A 47 4.78 -3.79 5.72
C THR A 47 4.10 -4.89 4.91
N ASP A 48 3.77 -5.97 5.59
CA ASP A 48 3.05 -7.10 5.02
C ASP A 48 1.54 -6.91 5.18
N TYR A 49 0.80 -7.28 4.15
CA TYR A 49 -0.65 -7.29 4.09
C TYR A 49 -1.13 -8.62 3.53
N ASP A 50 -2.35 -9.02 3.90
CA ASP A 50 -3.01 -10.12 3.23
C ASP A 50 -3.39 -9.68 1.80
N TYR A 51 -3.36 -10.61 0.84
CA TYR A 51 -3.51 -10.31 -0.59
C TYR A 51 -4.82 -9.58 -0.92
N ASP A 52 -5.91 -9.96 -0.25
CA ASP A 52 -7.25 -9.37 -0.40
C ASP A 52 -7.56 -8.27 0.64
N GLU A 53 -6.60 -7.88 1.47
CA GLU A 53 -6.78 -6.83 2.46
C GLU A 53 -7.08 -5.49 1.78
N LEU A 54 -8.11 -4.80 2.29
CA LEU A 54 -8.50 -3.49 1.78
C LEU A 54 -7.65 -2.38 2.42
N LEU A 55 -6.91 -1.68 1.57
CA LEU A 55 -6.03 -0.58 1.93
C LEU A 55 -6.59 0.75 1.46
N VAL A 56 -6.49 1.76 2.33
CA VAL A 56 -6.81 3.14 1.98
C VAL A 56 -5.58 3.78 1.35
N VAL A 57 -5.69 4.21 0.09
CA VAL A 57 -4.58 4.86 -0.63
C VAL A 57 -4.97 6.24 -1.16
N GLU A 58 -4.03 7.17 -1.17
CA GLU A 58 -4.14 8.43 -1.92
C GLU A 58 -3.46 8.26 -3.29
N ARG A 59 -4.23 8.52 -4.35
CA ARG A 59 -3.75 8.55 -5.74
C ARG A 59 -3.81 9.96 -6.30
N ALA A 60 -2.83 10.34 -7.13
CA ALA A 60 -3.02 11.48 -8.02
C ALA A 60 -4.18 11.17 -8.98
N ALA A 61 -5.08 12.14 -9.17
CA ALA A 61 -6.26 11.97 -10.02
C ALA A 61 -5.90 12.11 -11.50
#